data_AF-A0A2K3CSE0-F1
#
_entry.id   AF-A0A2K3CSE0-F1
#
_cell.length_a   1.000
_cell.length_b   1.000
_cell.length_c   1.000
_cell.angle_alpha   90.00
_cell.angle_beta   90.00
_cell.angle_gamma   90.00
#
_symmetry.space_group_name_H-M   'P 1'
#
loop_
_entity.id
_entity.type
_entity.pdbx_description
1 polymer ?
#
loop_
_entity_poly.entity_id
_entity_poly.type
_entity_poly.pdbx_seq_one_letter_code
_entity_poly.pdbx_strand_id
1 'polypeptide(L)'
;MLQAPGGTGASTGAAGMGHTSTRGPQAHAGLAAAAAEGGQVELLELLQLLGELAAPPMSNNDNDQHFIMLGVAYGCPLEVLQRCCERAFGGGAEDGAAEGAAEGAGAGAGAGAGGGGAEGGLQAAVSVRHSRRQQLLLRAATSPTPDWAVKCEWLLLGWGSEPRQWAPINIDSTDTVLVQDLWRHAATQPGYAQRLQWLAARGLPLPNAALEAAGWAGDLAAVEFCLAVEEEAEPVLPKILATAALAAGQVPVLRLLRGRGEAVDWGDLVDAVMFECVCEDAGCSDSPCLPALRYLAMEGGLDKAEEAAVDWSEVFTSVAQHGADLALLRNLHEQRGAAFDPKAVAEGGSEEQLEWAMQLVQQPGSGRVSGYGQVELFEAALEAGNWATADWLYRRGLLGPGCTPQQEQWHLQRVFRDVAGQMGDSSDDSRVVPTLWHLYRWCNMQWSTKCRRALQECAVRAAHLGRLRVVSGQARQTREMLRDADAALAVGRCGGGARRESVVSEEEGSEESEESEE
;
A
#
# COMPACT_ATOMS: atom_id res chain seq x y z
N MET A 1 -52.56 14.38 -0.95
CA MET A 1 -52.88 14.43 -2.40
C MET A 1 -51.57 14.77 -3.09
N LEU A 2 -50.87 13.93 -3.85
CA LEU A 2 -51.23 12.85 -4.78
C LEU A 2 -50.20 11.70 -4.61
N GLN A 3 -50.60 10.46 -4.33
CA GLN A 3 -50.96 9.37 -5.27
C GLN A 3 -49.80 8.84 -6.13
N ALA A 4 -49.42 7.59 -5.84
CA ALA A 4 -48.68 6.66 -6.69
C ALA A 4 -49.56 6.12 -7.84
N PRO A 5 -48.95 5.37 -8.79
CA PRO A 5 -49.26 3.94 -8.93
C PRO A 5 -47.96 3.10 -9.06
N GLY A 6 -47.81 1.89 -8.49
CA GLY A 6 -48.52 0.63 -8.81
C GLY A 6 -47.81 -0.04 -10.00
N GLY A 7 -47.32 -1.27 -10.03
CA GLY A 7 -47.42 -2.46 -9.20
C GLY A 7 -47.23 -3.70 -10.12
N THR A 8 -46.88 -4.86 -9.55
CA THR A 8 -46.75 -6.21 -10.15
C THR A 8 -45.39 -6.55 -10.81
N GLY A 9 -44.66 -7.62 -10.50
CA GLY A 9 -44.90 -8.77 -9.63
C GLY A 9 -44.50 -10.06 -10.34
N ALA A 10 -43.46 -10.75 -9.88
CA ALA A 10 -43.29 -12.20 -10.03
C ALA A 10 -42.17 -12.71 -9.10
N SER A 11 -42.59 -13.33 -8.00
CA SER A 11 -41.75 -14.18 -7.15
C SER A 11 -41.70 -15.60 -7.73
N THR A 12 -40.54 -16.25 -7.64
CA THR A 12 -40.47 -17.67 -7.27
C THR A 12 -39.23 -17.85 -6.40
N GLY A 13 -39.47 -18.27 -5.16
CA GLY A 13 -38.43 -18.57 -4.19
C GLY A 13 -37.79 -19.93 -4.41
N ALA A 14 -36.56 -20.07 -3.92
CA ALA A 14 -36.05 -21.32 -3.41
C ALA A 14 -35.29 -21.02 -2.12
N ALA A 15 -35.71 -21.70 -1.07
CA ALA A 15 -35.33 -21.52 0.31
C ALA A 15 -33.97 -22.12 0.64
N GLY A 16 -33.38 -21.62 1.72
CA GLY A 16 -32.64 -22.45 2.68
C GLY A 16 -31.16 -22.64 2.39
N MET A 17 -30.33 -21.77 2.98
CA MET A 17 -29.23 -22.22 3.84
C MET A 17 -29.06 -21.16 4.93
N GLY A 18 -29.51 -21.52 6.13
CA GLY A 18 -29.23 -20.78 7.34
C GLY A 18 -27.76 -20.92 7.68
N HIS A 19 -27.02 -19.83 7.54
CA HIS A 19 -25.87 -19.57 8.38
C HIS A 19 -26.28 -18.46 9.34
N THR A 20 -26.39 -18.85 10.60
CA THR A 20 -26.57 -17.96 11.75
C THR A 20 -25.53 -16.85 11.69
N SER A 21 -25.99 -15.66 11.31
CA SER A 21 -25.23 -14.42 11.37
C SER A 21 -24.97 -14.07 12.83
N THR A 22 -23.85 -14.52 13.37
CA THR A 22 -23.29 -14.07 14.65
C THR A 22 -22.39 -12.83 14.44
N ARG A 23 -22.75 -11.94 13.52
CA ARG A 23 -22.03 -10.67 13.25
C ARG A 23 -22.84 -9.42 13.66
N GLY A 24 -23.80 -9.57 14.57
CA GLY A 24 -24.81 -8.56 14.86
C GLY A 24 -24.32 -7.25 15.51
N PRO A 25 -23.46 -7.23 16.55
CA PRO A 25 -23.08 -5.97 17.23
C PRO A 25 -21.72 -5.38 16.82
N GLN A 26 -20.67 -6.22 16.72
CA GLN A 26 -19.30 -5.76 16.43
C GLN A 26 -19.14 -5.14 15.03
N ALA A 27 -19.95 -5.59 14.05
CA ALA A 27 -19.94 -5.03 12.71
C ALA A 27 -20.44 -3.57 12.69
N HIS A 28 -21.37 -3.20 13.57
CA HIS A 28 -21.90 -1.83 13.63
C HIS A 28 -20.90 -0.86 14.26
N ALA A 29 -20.18 -1.26 15.31
CA ALA A 29 -19.14 -0.42 15.91
C ALA A 29 -17.98 -0.14 14.94
N GLY A 30 -17.53 -1.15 14.19
CA GLY A 30 -16.49 -0.97 13.16
C GLY A 30 -16.94 -0.05 12.02
N LEU A 31 -18.20 -0.18 11.56
CA LEU A 31 -18.76 0.72 10.54
C LEU A 31 -18.93 2.15 11.06
N ALA A 32 -19.35 2.32 12.32
CA ALA A 32 -19.48 3.63 12.94
C ALA A 32 -18.11 4.32 13.10
N ALA A 33 -17.08 3.58 13.52
CA ALA A 33 -15.72 4.10 13.59
C ALA A 33 -15.20 4.53 12.21
N ALA A 34 -15.40 3.71 11.18
CA ALA A 34 -15.02 4.06 9.80
C ALA A 34 -15.80 5.28 9.25
N ALA A 35 -17.09 5.39 9.55
CA ALA A 35 -17.89 6.57 9.19
C ALA A 35 -17.37 7.83 9.90
N ALA A 36 -17.00 7.72 11.18
CA ALA A 36 -16.41 8.80 11.94
C ALA A 36 -15.03 9.21 11.39
N GLU A 37 -14.16 8.26 11.08
CA GLU A 37 -12.85 8.52 10.47
C GLU A 37 -12.98 9.23 9.11
N GLY A 38 -14.00 8.88 8.33
CA GLY A 38 -14.34 9.55 7.07
C GLY A 38 -15.09 10.88 7.20
N GLY A 39 -15.33 11.36 8.43
CA GLY A 39 -16.05 12.60 8.71
C GLY A 39 -17.55 12.58 8.36
N GLN A 40 -18.14 11.40 8.18
CA GLN A 40 -19.55 11.21 7.78
C GLN A 40 -20.46 11.25 9.02
N VAL A 41 -20.71 12.45 9.54
CA VAL A 41 -21.43 12.66 10.81
C VAL A 41 -22.84 12.07 10.78
N GLU A 42 -23.60 12.26 9.71
CA GLU A 42 -24.97 11.73 9.60
C GLU A 42 -25.00 10.20 9.57
N LEU A 43 -24.01 9.58 8.89
CA LEU A 43 -23.88 8.13 8.83
C LEU A 43 -23.46 7.56 10.19
N LEU A 44 -22.56 8.24 10.90
CA LEU A 44 -22.16 7.89 12.26
C LEU A 44 -23.38 7.90 13.19
N GLU A 45 -24.17 8.98 13.19
CA GLU A 45 -25.36 9.10 14.05
C GLU A 45 -26.39 8.02 13.73
N LEU A 46 -26.62 7.73 12.44
CA LEU A 46 -27.50 6.64 12.01
C LEU A 46 -27.02 5.28 12.50
N LEU A 47 -25.71 4.99 12.38
CA LEU A 47 -25.12 3.71 12.78
C LEU A 47 -25.13 3.54 14.30
N GLN A 48 -24.91 4.61 15.07
CA GLN A 48 -25.03 4.59 16.53
C GLN A 48 -26.47 4.29 16.95
N LEU A 49 -27.46 4.94 16.34
CA LEU A 49 -28.88 4.72 16.64
C LEU A 49 -29.34 3.30 16.26
N LEU A 50 -28.86 2.76 15.14
CA LEU A 50 -29.11 1.36 14.76
C LEU A 50 -28.44 0.36 15.70
N GLY A 51 -27.24 0.66 16.20
CA GLY A 51 -26.55 -0.16 17.19
C GLY A 51 -27.27 -0.21 18.53
N GLU A 52 -27.78 0.93 19.01
CA GLU A 52 -28.60 1.04 20.22
C GLU A 52 -29.91 0.25 20.12
N LEU A 53 -30.52 0.20 18.94
CA LEU A 53 -31.74 -0.58 18.67
C LEU A 53 -31.49 -2.09 18.54
N ALA A 54 -30.27 -2.49 18.16
CA ALA A 54 -29.93 -3.88 17.87
C ALA A 54 -29.36 -4.66 19.07
N ALA A 55 -28.82 -3.98 20.08
CA ALA A 55 -28.18 -4.61 21.23
C ALA A 55 -29.06 -4.61 22.50
N PRO A 56 -29.24 -5.74 23.22
CA PRO A 56 -29.78 -5.71 24.57
C PRO A 56 -28.79 -4.98 25.52
N PRO A 57 -29.27 -4.29 26.57
CA PRO A 57 -28.51 -3.28 27.34
C PRO A 57 -27.37 -3.81 28.25
N MET A 58 -26.72 -4.93 27.95
CA MET A 58 -25.72 -5.56 28.83
C MET A 58 -24.35 -5.86 28.19
N SER A 59 -24.00 -5.19 27.09
CA SER A 59 -22.64 -5.26 26.54
C SER A 59 -22.24 -3.93 25.89
N ASN A 60 -22.22 -2.85 26.68
CA ASN A 60 -21.39 -1.69 26.35
C ASN A 60 -19.94 -2.15 26.49
N ASN A 61 -19.37 -2.68 25.41
CA ASN A 61 -17.97 -3.03 25.40
C ASN A 61 -17.20 -1.71 25.36
N ASP A 62 -16.57 -1.31 26.47
CA ASP A 62 -15.79 -0.07 26.58
C ASP A 62 -14.79 0.10 25.42
N ASN A 63 -14.33 -1.01 24.84
CA ASN A 63 -13.46 -1.00 23.66
C ASN A 63 -14.16 -0.50 22.39
N ASP A 64 -15.42 -0.88 22.15
CA ASP A 64 -16.16 -0.48 20.94
C ASP A 64 -16.43 1.03 20.95
N GLN A 65 -16.79 1.58 22.11
CA GLN A 65 -16.94 3.03 22.27
C GLN A 65 -15.62 3.77 22.11
N HIS A 66 -14.52 3.22 22.65
CA HIS A 66 -13.19 3.79 22.48
C HIS A 66 -12.79 3.87 20.99
N PHE A 67 -13.02 2.82 20.20
CA PHE A 67 -12.74 2.85 18.75
C PHE A 67 -13.55 3.89 17.99
N ILE A 68 -14.84 4.04 18.32
CA ILE A 68 -15.68 5.09 17.74
C ILE A 68 -15.14 6.48 18.11
N MET A 69 -14.74 6.68 19.37
CA MET A 69 -14.16 7.94 19.84
C MET A 69 -12.85 8.30 19.14
N LEU A 70 -11.97 7.31 18.88
CA LEU A 70 -10.77 7.50 18.08
C LEU A 70 -11.10 7.96 16.65
N GLY A 71 -12.12 7.37 16.03
CA GLY A 71 -12.59 7.76 14.71
C GLY A 71 -13.17 9.17 14.68
N VAL A 72 -13.96 9.55 15.70
CA VAL A 72 -14.54 10.90 15.82
C VAL A 72 -13.46 11.95 16.04
N ALA A 73 -12.49 11.69 16.91
CA ALA A 73 -11.38 12.62 17.16
C ALA A 73 -10.56 12.87 15.88
N TYR A 74 -10.38 11.83 15.07
CA TYR A 74 -9.69 11.91 13.79
C TYR A 74 -10.51 12.62 12.71
N GLY A 75 -11.71 12.15 12.37
CA GLY A 75 -12.41 12.60 11.15
C GLY A 75 -13.50 13.64 11.33
N CYS A 76 -14.04 13.84 12.54
CA CYS A 76 -15.20 14.72 12.78
C CYS A 76 -14.83 16.04 13.48
N PRO A 77 -15.58 17.14 13.30
CA PRO A 77 -15.38 18.39 14.04
C PRO A 77 -15.50 18.24 15.57
N LEU A 78 -14.90 19.17 16.31
CA LEU A 78 -14.91 19.22 17.78
C LEU A 78 -16.32 19.11 18.38
N GLU A 79 -17.34 19.71 17.77
CA GLU A 79 -18.72 19.67 18.28
C GLU A 79 -19.27 18.24 18.34
N VAL A 80 -18.86 17.39 17.38
CA VAL A 80 -19.24 15.98 17.35
C VAL A 80 -18.48 15.21 18.42
N LEU A 81 -17.18 15.49 18.58
CA LEU A 81 -16.35 14.89 19.64
C LEU A 81 -16.89 15.19 21.04
N GLN A 82 -17.28 16.45 21.30
CA GLN A 82 -17.90 16.88 22.55
C GLN A 82 -19.19 16.10 22.83
N ARG A 83 -20.09 16.04 21.85
CA ARG A 83 -21.36 15.30 21.97
C ARG A 83 -21.15 13.81 22.22
N CYS A 84 -20.19 13.19 21.53
CA CYS A 84 -19.88 11.78 21.71
C CYS A 84 -19.25 11.51 23.09
N CYS A 85 -18.37 12.38 23.57
CA CYS A 85 -17.85 12.30 24.94
C CYS A 85 -18.96 12.46 25.99
N GLU A 86 -19.85 13.44 25.84
CA GLU A 86 -20.99 13.64 26.75
C GLU A 86 -21.90 12.41 26.79
N ARG A 87 -22.08 11.73 25.66
CA ARG A 87 -22.88 10.49 25.60
C ARG A 87 -22.15 9.30 26.22
N ALA A 88 -20.85 9.15 25.98
CA ALA A 88 -20.04 8.06 26.50
C ALA A 88 -19.79 8.18 28.01
N PHE A 89 -19.65 9.41 28.52
CA PHE A 89 -19.30 9.72 29.91
C PHE A 89 -20.44 10.40 30.70
N GLY A 90 -21.67 10.40 30.16
CA GLY A 90 -22.78 11.23 30.60
C GLY A 90 -23.31 10.93 32.01
N GLY A 91 -22.83 11.71 32.99
CA GLY A 91 -23.45 11.83 34.31
C GLY A 91 -22.56 12.23 35.49
N GLY A 92 -21.48 13.01 35.30
CA GLY A 92 -20.73 13.56 36.44
C GLY A 92 -19.30 13.97 36.09
N ALA A 93 -19.11 15.26 35.85
CA ALA A 93 -17.80 15.90 35.84
C ALA A 93 -17.23 16.01 37.28
N GLU A 94 -16.97 14.87 37.93
CA GLU A 94 -16.24 14.81 39.22
C GLU A 94 -15.19 13.68 39.22
N ASP A 95 -14.43 13.53 38.13
CA ASP A 95 -13.15 12.80 38.20
C ASP A 95 -12.04 13.60 38.91
N GLY A 96 -12.34 14.83 39.35
CA GLY A 96 -11.50 15.60 40.28
C GLY A 96 -11.63 15.18 41.75
N ALA A 97 -12.56 14.28 42.11
CA ALA A 97 -12.77 13.86 43.50
C ALA A 97 -11.95 12.63 43.93
N ALA A 98 -11.37 11.89 42.99
CA ALA A 98 -10.62 10.66 43.31
C ALA A 98 -9.22 10.91 43.88
N GLU A 99 -8.60 12.09 43.64
CA GLU A 99 -7.32 12.46 44.29
C GLU A 99 -7.52 12.96 45.74
N GLY A 100 -8.73 13.38 46.13
CA GLY A 100 -9.03 13.87 47.49
C GLY A 100 -9.65 12.83 48.43
N ALA A 101 -10.14 11.70 47.93
CA ALA A 101 -10.90 10.73 48.72
C ALA A 101 -10.04 9.63 49.39
N ALA A 102 -8.71 9.72 49.35
CA ALA A 102 -7.82 8.76 50.01
C ALA A 102 -7.50 9.10 51.48
N GLU A 103 -7.83 10.31 51.97
CA GLU A 103 -7.48 10.73 53.34
C GLU A 103 -8.61 10.58 54.38
N GLY A 104 -9.73 9.95 54.04
CA GLY A 104 -10.92 9.99 54.89
C GLY A 104 -11.83 8.77 54.85
N ALA A 105 -11.31 7.55 54.94
CA ALA A 105 -12.14 6.37 55.18
C ALA A 105 -11.46 5.40 56.17
N GLY A 106 -11.36 5.85 57.42
CA GLY A 106 -11.17 4.97 58.56
C GLY A 106 -12.47 4.31 59.00
N ALA A 107 -12.35 3.03 59.38
CA ALA A 107 -13.25 2.20 60.19
C ALA A 107 -14.39 1.43 59.47
N GLY A 108 -14.22 0.09 59.36
CA GLY A 108 -15.32 -0.82 59.04
C GLY A 108 -14.95 -2.27 58.68
N ALA A 109 -14.32 -2.99 59.61
CA ALA A 109 -14.23 -4.46 59.79
C ALA A 109 -14.49 -5.45 58.61
N GLY A 110 -13.50 -6.34 58.37
CA GLY A 110 -13.72 -7.65 57.72
C GLY A 110 -12.41 -8.35 57.31
N ALA A 111 -11.92 -9.26 58.14
CA ALA A 111 -10.67 -9.99 57.94
C ALA A 111 -10.69 -10.96 56.74
N GLY A 112 -9.62 -10.95 55.94
CA GLY A 112 -9.33 -11.95 54.91
C GLY A 112 -7.98 -11.69 54.26
N ALA A 113 -6.97 -12.48 54.64
CA ALA A 113 -5.58 -12.35 54.20
C ALA A 113 -5.40 -12.58 52.69
N GLY A 114 -4.68 -11.66 52.05
CA GLY A 114 -4.31 -11.71 50.62
C GLY A 114 -3.55 -10.44 50.21
N GLY A 115 -2.51 -10.09 50.97
CA GLY A 115 -1.65 -8.93 50.68
C GLY A 115 -0.82 -9.17 49.42
N GLY A 116 -1.07 -8.38 48.38
CA GLY A 116 -0.28 -8.35 47.14
C GLY A 116 -1.02 -7.92 45.87
N GLY A 117 -2.36 -7.83 45.86
CA GLY A 117 -3.13 -7.63 44.62
C GLY A 117 -3.75 -6.23 44.38
N ALA A 118 -3.89 -5.39 45.41
CA ALA A 118 -4.67 -4.14 45.29
C ALA A 118 -3.89 -2.99 44.62
N GLU A 119 -2.59 -2.84 44.92
CA GLU A 119 -1.75 -1.80 44.30
C GLU A 119 -1.47 -2.09 42.81
N GLY A 120 -1.26 -3.37 42.45
CA GLY A 120 -1.06 -3.76 41.05
C GLY A 120 -2.28 -3.54 40.16
N GLY A 121 -3.50 -3.76 40.69
CA GLY A 121 -4.74 -3.54 39.96
C GLY A 121 -5.06 -2.06 39.72
N LEU A 122 -4.79 -1.20 40.72
CA LEU A 122 -4.99 0.25 40.59
C LEU A 122 -4.02 0.85 39.57
N GLN A 123 -2.76 0.43 39.61
CA GLN A 123 -1.73 0.93 38.69
C GLN A 123 -1.96 0.45 37.25
N ALA A 124 -2.47 -0.77 37.06
CA ALA A 124 -2.89 -1.26 35.75
C ALA A 124 -4.08 -0.47 35.17
N ALA A 125 -5.10 -0.15 35.98
CA ALA A 125 -6.26 0.62 35.54
C ALA A 125 -5.90 2.08 35.18
N VAL A 126 -5.02 2.70 35.97
CA VAL A 126 -4.46 4.03 35.68
C VAL A 126 -3.68 4.01 34.37
N SER A 127 -2.83 3.01 34.16
CA SER A 127 -2.06 2.83 32.92
C SER A 127 -2.96 2.69 31.68
N VAL A 128 -4.02 1.87 31.75
CA VAL A 128 -4.98 1.72 30.64
C VAL A 128 -5.71 3.03 30.32
N ARG A 129 -6.10 3.81 31.34
CA ARG A 129 -6.73 5.13 31.14
C ARG A 129 -5.76 6.13 30.50
N HIS A 130 -4.50 6.17 30.94
CA HIS A 130 -3.49 7.02 30.31
C HIS A 130 -3.26 6.63 28.85
N SER A 131 -3.13 5.35 28.55
CA SER A 131 -2.98 4.85 27.17
C SER A 131 -4.16 5.26 26.28
N ARG A 132 -5.41 5.09 26.73
CA ARG A 132 -6.60 5.51 25.97
C ARG A 132 -6.66 7.02 25.74
N ARG A 133 -6.36 7.84 26.75
CA ARG A 133 -6.28 9.30 26.61
C ARG A 133 -5.21 9.71 25.60
N GLN A 134 -4.05 9.08 25.67
CA GLN A 134 -2.94 9.34 24.75
C GLN A 134 -3.29 8.97 23.30
N GLN A 135 -3.91 7.81 23.07
CA GLN A 135 -4.41 7.43 21.74
C GLN A 135 -5.42 8.44 21.19
N LEU A 136 -6.35 8.92 22.03
CA LEU A 136 -7.33 9.92 21.62
C LEU A 136 -6.69 11.27 21.28
N LEU A 137 -5.69 11.70 22.06
CA LEU A 137 -4.93 12.91 21.78
C LEU A 137 -4.15 12.79 20.47
N LEU A 138 -3.52 11.64 20.21
CA LEU A 138 -2.79 11.38 18.96
C LEU A 138 -3.71 11.38 17.75
N ARG A 139 -4.91 10.80 17.85
CA ARG A 139 -5.93 10.85 16.80
C ARG A 139 -6.41 12.27 16.52
N ALA A 140 -6.59 13.08 17.57
CA ALA A 140 -6.92 14.49 17.40
C ALA A 140 -5.76 15.27 16.75
N ALA A 141 -4.51 15.02 17.16
CA ALA A 141 -3.33 15.69 16.63
C ALA A 141 -3.04 15.35 15.16
N THR A 142 -3.37 14.13 14.74
CA THR A 142 -3.26 13.65 13.34
C THR A 142 -4.51 13.94 12.51
N SER A 143 -5.54 14.56 13.10
CA SER A 143 -6.80 14.85 12.42
C SER A 143 -6.60 15.75 11.19
N PRO A 144 -7.15 15.39 10.01
CA PRO A 144 -7.11 16.25 8.82
C PRO A 144 -7.98 17.50 8.92
N THR A 145 -8.86 17.59 9.93
CA THR A 145 -9.74 18.75 10.14
C THR A 145 -8.96 19.99 10.61
N PRO A 146 -9.38 21.22 10.25
CA PRO A 146 -8.67 22.44 10.61
C PRO A 146 -8.72 22.77 12.11
N ASP A 147 -9.67 22.22 12.86
CA ASP A 147 -9.86 22.42 14.29
C ASP A 147 -9.07 21.43 15.16
N TRP A 148 -8.16 20.64 14.58
CA TRP A 148 -7.31 19.66 15.28
C TRP A 148 -6.68 20.21 16.57
N ALA A 149 -6.13 21.44 16.53
CA ALA A 149 -5.46 22.05 17.68
C ALA A 149 -6.46 22.36 18.81
N VAL A 150 -7.67 22.80 18.45
CA VAL A 150 -8.75 23.10 19.39
C VAL A 150 -9.28 21.81 20.02
N LYS A 151 -9.35 20.70 19.25
CA LYS A 151 -9.68 19.39 19.81
C LYS A 151 -8.66 18.92 20.83
N CYS A 152 -7.37 19.01 20.50
CA CYS A 152 -6.31 18.63 21.42
C CYS A 152 -6.35 19.49 22.70
N GLU A 153 -6.56 20.80 22.57
CA GLU A 153 -6.71 21.71 23.72
C GLU A 153 -7.91 21.35 24.60
N TRP A 154 -9.07 21.11 23.99
CA TRP A 154 -10.27 20.70 24.71
C TRP A 154 -10.08 19.38 25.47
N LEU A 155 -9.44 18.39 24.85
CA LEU A 155 -9.11 17.11 25.49
C LEU A 155 -8.19 17.31 26.70
N LEU A 156 -7.12 18.09 26.54
CA LEU A 156 -6.16 18.37 27.62
C LEU A 156 -6.81 19.12 28.79
N LEU A 157 -7.64 20.13 28.50
CA LEU A 157 -8.40 20.86 29.52
C LEU A 157 -9.35 19.94 30.29
N GLY A 158 -10.02 19.02 29.59
CA GLY A 158 -10.95 18.06 30.21
C GLY A 158 -10.28 17.03 31.13
N TRP A 159 -8.98 16.76 30.97
CA TRP A 159 -8.26 15.73 31.73
C TRP A 159 -7.52 16.25 32.96
N GLY A 160 -7.27 17.56 33.07
CA GLY A 160 -6.66 18.21 34.24
C GLY A 160 -5.24 17.78 34.60
N SER A 161 -4.62 16.85 33.87
CA SER A 161 -3.29 16.28 34.13
C SER A 161 -2.28 16.78 33.13
N GLU A 162 -1.08 17.12 33.60
CA GLU A 162 0.02 17.52 32.71
C GLU A 162 0.50 16.31 31.90
N PRO A 163 0.60 16.41 30.56
CA PRO A 163 1.03 15.29 29.72
C PRO A 163 2.45 14.79 29.99
N ARG A 164 3.26 15.57 30.71
CA ARG A 164 4.65 15.26 31.08
C ARG A 164 4.78 13.99 31.94
N GLN A 165 3.69 13.55 32.56
CA GLN A 165 3.68 12.35 33.41
C GLN A 165 3.27 11.08 32.63
N TRP A 166 2.98 11.19 31.34
CA TRP A 166 2.58 10.04 30.54
C TRP A 166 3.80 9.20 30.20
N ALA A 167 3.75 7.92 30.56
CA ALA A 167 4.76 6.97 30.12
C ALA A 167 4.78 6.91 28.57
N PRO A 168 5.95 6.62 27.96
CA PRO A 168 6.00 6.30 26.54
C PRO A 168 5.02 5.16 26.24
N ILE A 169 4.28 5.26 25.12
CA ILE A 169 3.33 4.21 24.76
C ILE A 169 4.11 2.94 24.49
N ASN A 170 3.83 1.89 25.25
CA ASN A 170 4.24 0.54 24.88
C ASN A 170 3.19 0.05 23.87
N ILE A 171 3.40 0.38 22.59
CA ILE A 171 2.49 0.03 21.51
C ILE A 171 2.74 -1.44 21.16
N ASP A 172 1.72 -2.30 21.26
CA ASP A 172 1.79 -3.66 20.71
C ASP A 172 2.09 -3.59 19.20
N SER A 173 2.78 -4.58 18.64
CA SER A 173 3.31 -4.51 17.26
C SER A 173 2.26 -4.17 16.18
N THR A 174 1.00 -4.58 16.35
CA THR A 174 -0.11 -4.25 15.43
C THR A 174 -0.60 -2.80 15.51
N ASP A 175 -0.55 -2.15 16.68
CA ASP A 175 -0.95 -0.74 16.80
C ASP A 175 0.14 0.20 16.25
N THR A 176 1.37 -0.30 16.14
CA THR A 176 2.53 0.49 15.68
C THR A 176 2.38 0.91 14.21
N VAL A 177 1.91 -0.01 13.35
CA VAL A 177 1.69 0.27 11.92
C VAL A 177 0.60 1.33 11.71
N LEU A 178 -0.54 1.19 12.41
CA LEU A 178 -1.63 2.17 12.32
C LEU A 178 -1.19 3.57 12.79
N VAL A 179 -0.42 3.65 13.86
CA VAL A 179 0.12 4.93 14.34
C VAL A 179 1.08 5.53 13.33
N GLN A 180 1.92 4.70 12.69
CA GLN A 180 2.83 5.15 11.63
C GLN A 180 2.07 5.71 10.42
N ASP A 181 1.04 5.02 9.94
CA ASP A 181 0.22 5.46 8.81
C ASP A 181 -0.54 6.76 9.11
N LEU A 182 -1.05 6.93 10.33
CA LEU A 182 -1.71 8.16 10.76
C LEU A 182 -0.76 9.36 10.74
N TRP A 183 0.48 9.16 11.20
CA TRP A 183 1.49 10.21 11.18
C TRP A 183 1.96 10.52 9.76
N ARG A 184 2.17 9.50 8.92
CA ARG A 184 2.47 9.69 7.49
C ARG A 184 1.35 10.48 6.81
N HIS A 185 0.09 10.14 7.06
CA HIS A 185 -1.04 10.90 6.54
C HIS A 185 -1.04 12.34 7.05
N ALA A 186 -0.85 12.56 8.35
CA ALA A 186 -0.77 13.91 8.92
C ALA A 186 0.38 14.74 8.32
N ALA A 187 1.49 14.10 7.97
CA ALA A 187 2.63 14.77 7.33
C ALA A 187 2.36 15.18 5.88
N THR A 188 1.39 14.55 5.21
CA THR A 188 0.90 15.03 3.90
C THR A 188 -0.03 16.25 4.00
N GLN A 189 -0.46 16.62 5.21
CA GLN A 189 -1.37 17.75 5.43
C GLN A 189 -0.59 19.07 5.59
N PRO A 190 -1.18 20.21 5.20
CA PRO A 190 -0.55 21.51 5.38
C PRO A 190 -0.34 21.82 6.87
N GLY A 191 0.80 22.44 7.19
CA GLY A 191 1.14 22.88 8.55
C GLY A 191 1.61 21.76 9.47
N TYR A 192 2.17 20.67 8.94
CA TYR A 192 2.69 19.57 9.75
C TYR A 192 3.74 20.04 10.77
N ALA A 193 4.69 20.89 10.36
CA ALA A 193 5.62 21.54 11.29
C ALA A 193 4.93 22.27 12.45
N GLN A 194 3.80 22.95 12.20
CA GLN A 194 3.04 23.65 13.25
C GLN A 194 2.40 22.67 14.24
N ARG A 195 1.99 21.48 13.77
CA ARG A 195 1.48 20.40 14.63
C ARG A 195 2.56 19.88 15.58
N LEU A 196 3.76 19.62 15.07
CA LEU A 196 4.90 19.19 15.88
C LEU A 196 5.29 20.25 16.91
N GLN A 197 5.38 21.52 16.49
CA GLN A 197 5.65 22.65 17.37
C GLN A 197 4.61 22.78 18.48
N TRP A 198 3.32 22.63 18.15
CA TRP A 198 2.23 22.72 19.11
C TRP A 198 2.32 21.63 20.20
N LEU A 199 2.68 20.41 19.81
CA LEU A 199 2.86 19.27 20.72
C LEU A 199 4.06 19.50 21.64
N ALA A 200 5.22 19.84 21.05
CA ALA A 200 6.45 20.09 21.79
C ALA A 200 6.31 21.26 22.77
N ALA A 201 5.63 22.35 22.39
CA ALA A 201 5.36 23.49 23.26
C ALA A 201 4.56 23.13 24.53
N ARG A 202 3.85 21.99 24.51
CA ARG A 202 3.10 21.44 25.65
C ARG A 202 3.85 20.35 26.41
N GLY A 203 5.13 20.13 26.07
CA GLY A 203 5.96 19.10 26.70
C GLY A 203 5.52 17.68 26.37
N LEU A 204 4.80 17.48 25.26
CA LEU A 204 4.48 16.14 24.77
C LEU A 204 5.68 15.56 24.02
N PRO A 205 6.13 14.33 24.35
CA PRO A 205 7.19 13.68 23.59
C PRO A 205 6.72 13.43 22.16
N LEU A 206 7.58 13.75 21.19
CA LEU A 206 7.32 13.44 19.78
C LEU A 206 7.63 11.95 19.57
N PRO A 207 6.66 11.12 19.13
CA PRO A 207 6.92 9.71 18.87
C PRO A 207 7.80 9.55 17.63
N ASN A 208 8.63 8.50 17.58
CA ASN A 208 9.46 8.19 16.40
C ASN A 208 8.65 8.17 15.10
N ALA A 209 7.42 7.65 15.12
CA ALA A 209 6.52 7.66 13.97
C ALA A 209 6.21 9.07 13.43
N ALA A 210 6.14 10.10 14.28
CA ALA A 210 5.98 11.49 13.84
C ALA A 210 7.26 12.05 13.20
N LEU A 211 8.42 11.67 13.75
CA LEU A 211 9.72 12.08 13.24
C LEU A 211 9.97 11.43 11.87
N GLU A 212 9.73 10.12 11.76
CA GLU A 212 9.75 9.37 10.48
C GLU A 212 8.83 10.01 9.46
N ALA A 213 7.60 10.35 9.85
CA ALA A 213 6.64 10.97 8.93
C ALA A 213 7.12 12.33 8.40
N ALA A 214 7.85 13.13 9.19
CA ALA A 214 8.48 14.37 8.73
C ALA A 214 9.50 14.09 7.62
N GLY A 215 10.38 13.10 7.83
CA GLY A 215 11.36 12.67 6.83
C GLY A 215 10.70 12.11 5.57
N TRP A 216 9.68 11.26 5.75
CA TRP A 216 8.93 10.61 4.67
C TRP A 216 8.17 11.63 3.80
N ALA A 217 7.54 12.62 4.40
CA ALA A 217 6.80 13.65 3.66
C ALA A 217 7.70 14.70 2.99
N GLY A 218 8.96 14.82 3.43
CA GLY A 218 9.88 15.82 2.90
C GLY A 218 9.63 17.24 3.40
N ASP A 219 8.89 17.42 4.50
CA ASP A 219 8.63 18.75 5.09
C ASP A 219 9.90 19.27 5.79
N LEU A 220 10.67 20.07 5.06
CA LEU A 220 11.93 20.65 5.56
C LEU A 220 11.73 21.46 6.85
N ALA A 221 10.61 22.17 7.01
CA ALA A 221 10.37 22.96 8.22
C ALA A 221 10.10 22.06 9.43
N ALA A 222 9.40 20.94 9.23
CA ALA A 222 9.20 19.93 10.26
C ALA A 222 10.53 19.24 10.63
N VAL A 223 11.33 18.86 9.64
CA VAL A 223 12.66 18.26 9.84
C VAL A 223 13.59 19.19 10.61
N GLU A 224 13.69 20.46 10.22
CA GLU A 224 14.51 21.46 10.92
C GLU A 224 14.05 21.66 12.37
N PHE A 225 12.74 21.67 12.60
CA PHE A 225 12.19 21.74 13.94
C PHE A 225 12.58 20.51 14.78
N CYS A 226 12.43 19.30 14.24
CA CYS A 226 12.82 18.06 14.91
C CYS A 226 14.29 18.07 15.32
N LEU A 227 15.19 18.45 14.40
CA LEU A 227 16.64 18.54 14.67
C LEU A 227 16.96 19.59 15.75
N ALA A 228 16.22 20.70 15.80
CA ALA A 228 16.42 21.72 16.83
C ALA A 228 15.94 21.28 18.23
N VAL A 229 15.01 20.34 18.33
CA VAL A 229 14.51 19.82 19.62
C VAL A 229 15.50 18.84 20.27
N GLU A 230 16.45 18.29 19.51
CA GLU A 230 17.33 17.19 19.93
C GLU A 230 18.71 17.62 20.44
N GLU A 231 19.00 18.90 20.66
CA GLU A 231 20.34 19.36 21.12
C GLU A 231 20.85 18.70 22.43
N GLU A 232 20.04 17.90 23.13
CA GLU A 232 20.40 17.17 24.36
C GLU A 232 20.36 15.62 24.28
N ALA A 233 20.06 14.98 23.13
CA ALA A 233 19.92 13.50 23.04
C ALA A 233 20.86 12.82 22.00
N GLU A 234 21.08 11.51 22.17
CA GLU A 234 21.92 10.65 21.32
C GLU A 234 21.61 10.79 19.80
N PRO A 235 22.56 10.51 18.88
CA PRO A 235 22.47 10.78 17.44
C PRO A 235 21.47 9.90 16.65
N VAL A 236 20.33 9.54 17.25
CA VAL A 236 19.36 8.59 16.71
C VAL A 236 18.39 9.27 15.74
N LEU A 237 17.98 10.52 15.98
CA LEU A 237 17.00 11.19 15.12
C LEU A 237 17.53 11.48 13.70
N PRO A 238 18.78 11.92 13.45
CA PRO A 238 19.25 12.11 12.08
C PRO A 238 19.18 10.82 11.28
N LYS A 239 19.44 9.66 11.92
CA LYS A 239 19.28 8.34 11.29
C LYS A 239 17.81 8.04 10.98
N ILE A 240 16.90 8.24 11.92
CA ILE A 240 15.45 8.04 11.71
C ILE A 240 14.93 8.88 10.53
N LEU A 241 15.29 10.16 10.51
CA LEU A 241 14.89 11.10 9.45
C LEU A 241 15.49 10.72 8.11
N ALA A 242 16.77 10.32 8.09
CA ALA A 242 17.45 9.89 6.87
C ALA A 242 16.83 8.61 6.31
N THR A 243 16.50 7.61 7.14
CA THR A 243 15.91 6.35 6.68
C THR A 243 14.56 6.61 6.02
N ALA A 244 13.69 7.37 6.70
CA ALA A 244 12.37 7.68 6.19
C ALA A 244 12.42 8.53 4.91
N ALA A 245 13.34 9.51 4.85
CA ALA A 245 13.54 10.33 3.66
C ALA A 245 14.12 9.53 2.49
N LEU A 246 15.02 8.58 2.75
CA LEU A 246 15.58 7.70 1.72
C LEU A 246 14.49 6.78 1.16
N ALA A 247 13.73 6.11 2.03
CA ALA A 247 12.62 5.25 1.63
C ALA A 247 11.58 6.01 0.78
N ALA A 248 11.28 7.26 1.13
CA ALA A 248 10.30 8.09 0.42
C ALA A 248 10.86 8.89 -0.77
N GLY A 249 12.16 8.82 -1.07
CA GLY A 249 12.75 9.56 -2.18
C GLY A 249 12.97 11.06 -1.93
N GLN A 250 12.98 11.51 -0.68
CA GLN A 250 13.01 12.93 -0.29
C GLN A 250 14.42 13.52 -0.31
N VAL A 251 14.97 13.69 -1.52
CA VAL A 251 16.31 14.28 -1.75
C VAL A 251 16.55 15.61 -1.00
N PRO A 252 15.60 16.56 -0.88
CA PRO A 252 15.84 17.80 -0.15
C PRO A 252 16.19 17.59 1.33
N VAL A 253 15.55 16.62 2.00
CA VAL A 253 15.83 16.28 3.40
C VAL A 253 17.23 15.67 3.53
N LEU A 254 17.59 14.77 2.63
CA LEU A 254 18.92 14.14 2.62
C LEU A 254 20.04 15.19 2.40
N ARG A 255 19.81 16.17 1.52
CA ARG A 255 20.72 17.31 1.31
C ARG A 255 20.84 18.19 2.56
N LEU A 256 19.73 18.45 3.25
CA LEU A 256 19.73 19.22 4.50
C LEU A 256 20.55 18.53 5.58
N LEU A 257 20.29 17.25 5.85
CA LEU A 257 21.00 16.46 6.86
C LEU A 257 22.50 16.41 6.56
N ARG A 258 22.86 16.20 5.29
CA ARG A 258 24.26 16.21 4.85
C ARG A 258 24.92 17.59 4.99
N GLY A 259 24.21 18.65 4.63
CA GLY A 259 24.72 20.03 4.75
C GLY A 259 25.03 20.45 6.20
N ARG A 260 24.36 19.83 7.18
CA ARG A 260 24.63 20.02 8.60
C ARG A 260 25.81 19.20 9.13
N GLY A 261 26.29 18.22 8.37
CA GLY A 261 27.37 17.32 8.79
C GLY A 261 26.92 16.30 9.84
N GLU A 262 25.63 15.94 9.86
CA GLU A 262 25.10 14.92 10.77
C GLU A 262 25.79 13.57 10.52
N ALA A 263 26.13 12.86 11.60
CA ALA A 263 26.79 11.56 11.55
C ALA A 263 25.80 10.44 11.16
N VAL A 264 25.33 10.49 9.92
CA VAL A 264 24.52 9.43 9.31
C VAL A 264 25.46 8.51 8.54
N ASP A 265 25.53 7.24 8.94
CA ASP A 265 26.14 6.20 8.10
C ASP A 265 25.21 5.91 6.94
N TRP A 266 25.56 6.43 5.77
CA TRP A 266 24.75 6.31 4.58
C TRP A 266 24.82 4.91 3.96
N GLY A 267 25.83 4.12 4.30
CA GLY A 267 25.97 2.74 3.81
C GLY A 267 24.94 1.82 4.47
N ASP A 268 24.90 1.82 5.79
CA ASP A 268 23.87 1.12 6.59
C ASP A 268 22.44 1.53 6.19
N LEU A 269 22.27 2.80 5.80
CA LEU A 269 20.98 3.35 5.40
C LEU A 269 20.47 2.74 4.10
N VAL A 270 21.38 2.57 3.12
CA VAL A 270 21.04 1.95 1.83
C VAL A 270 20.59 0.52 2.08
N ASP A 271 21.36 -0.27 2.83
CA ASP A 271 21.01 -1.66 3.15
C ASP A 271 19.66 -1.78 3.86
N ALA A 272 19.36 -0.87 4.81
CA ALA A 272 18.10 -0.85 5.52
C ALA A 272 16.90 -0.57 4.59
N VAL A 273 17.03 0.39 3.67
CA VAL A 273 15.96 0.72 2.72
C VAL A 273 15.80 -0.35 1.65
N MET A 274 16.87 -1.04 1.27
CA MET A 274 16.77 -2.19 0.36
C MET A 274 15.89 -3.30 0.97
N PHE A 275 16.00 -3.55 2.27
CA PHE A 275 15.15 -4.53 2.96
C PHE A 275 13.67 -4.11 2.96
N GLU A 276 13.37 -2.84 3.25
CA GLU A 276 11.98 -2.34 3.29
C GLU A 276 11.33 -2.27 1.91
N CYS A 277 12.04 -1.79 0.88
CA CYS A 277 11.50 -1.67 -0.47
C CYS A 277 11.20 -3.03 -1.14
N VAL A 278 11.85 -4.12 -0.69
CA VAL A 278 11.60 -5.47 -1.22
C VAL A 278 10.35 -6.12 -0.59
N CYS A 279 9.86 -5.60 0.54
CA CYS A 279 8.72 -6.18 1.27
C CYS A 279 7.36 -5.55 0.95
N GLU A 280 7.32 -4.36 0.33
CA GLU A 280 6.06 -3.75 -0.13
C GLU A 280 5.67 -4.30 -1.52
N ASP A 281 4.39 -4.65 -1.67
CA ASP A 281 3.81 -5.40 -2.80
C ASP A 281 4.51 -5.20 -4.14
N ALA A 282 5.04 -6.29 -4.72
CA ALA A 282 5.70 -6.41 -6.02
C ALA A 282 4.84 -5.97 -7.24
N GLY A 283 3.73 -5.28 -7.00
CA GLY A 283 2.75 -4.74 -7.94
C GLY A 283 2.87 -3.24 -8.24
N CYS A 284 3.52 -2.45 -7.38
CA CYS A 284 3.68 -1.00 -7.60
C CYS A 284 4.95 -0.73 -8.43
N SER A 285 4.78 -0.11 -9.61
CA SER A 285 5.88 0.25 -10.51
C SER A 285 6.79 1.34 -9.96
N ASP A 286 6.35 2.06 -8.94
CA ASP A 286 6.98 3.28 -8.49
C ASP A 286 7.62 3.01 -7.13
N SER A 287 8.89 2.57 -7.14
CA SER A 287 9.67 2.54 -5.91
C SER A 287 10.00 3.98 -5.51
N PRO A 288 9.45 4.49 -4.39
CA PRO A 288 9.62 5.89 -4.02
C PRO A 288 11.07 6.24 -3.70
N CYS A 289 11.93 5.26 -3.41
CA CYS A 289 13.32 5.51 -3.01
C CYS A 289 14.27 5.83 -4.18
N LEU A 290 13.88 5.60 -5.44
CA LEU A 290 14.75 5.77 -6.62
C LEU A 290 15.41 7.17 -6.73
N PRO A 291 14.68 8.29 -6.52
CA PRO A 291 15.31 9.61 -6.58
C PRO A 291 16.39 9.81 -5.50
N ALA A 292 16.17 9.24 -4.31
CA ALA A 292 17.11 9.33 -3.20
C ALA A 292 18.34 8.43 -3.43
N LEU A 293 18.15 7.20 -3.93
CA LEU A 293 19.26 6.33 -4.34
C LEU A 293 20.08 6.96 -5.46
N ARG A 294 19.43 7.60 -6.44
CA ARG A 294 20.12 8.36 -7.48
C ARG A 294 20.97 9.47 -6.90
N TYR A 295 20.41 10.26 -5.98
CA TYR A 295 21.15 11.32 -5.30
C TYR A 295 22.38 10.75 -4.58
N LEU A 296 22.23 9.70 -3.76
CA LEU A 296 23.34 9.12 -3.02
C LEU A 296 24.43 8.54 -3.93
N ALA A 297 24.03 7.79 -4.96
CA ALA A 297 24.95 7.13 -5.88
C ALA A 297 25.71 8.13 -6.79
N MET A 298 25.06 9.22 -7.24
CA MET A 298 25.61 10.08 -8.28
C MET A 298 26.06 11.47 -7.81
N GLU A 299 25.34 12.09 -6.88
CA GLU A 299 25.53 13.51 -6.53
C GLU A 299 26.08 13.70 -5.11
N GLY A 300 25.48 13.00 -4.16
CA GLY A 300 25.82 13.10 -2.76
C GLY A 300 27.26 12.66 -2.52
N GLY A 301 27.66 11.54 -3.11
CA GLY A 301 28.94 10.90 -2.81
C GLY A 301 28.90 10.24 -1.42
N LEU A 302 29.23 8.95 -1.35
CA LEU A 302 29.55 8.29 -0.10
C LEU A 302 31.03 8.52 0.20
N ASP A 303 31.39 8.60 1.47
CA ASP A 303 32.81 8.57 1.83
C ASP A 303 33.40 7.21 1.45
N LYS A 304 34.70 7.16 1.14
CA LYS A 304 35.34 5.92 0.61
C LYS A 304 35.16 4.69 1.50
N ALA A 305 34.98 4.89 2.81
CA ALA A 305 34.74 3.81 3.76
C ALA A 305 33.30 3.28 3.69
N GLU A 306 32.32 4.18 3.60
CA GLU A 306 30.90 3.85 3.42
C GLU A 306 30.66 3.20 2.05
N GLU A 307 31.31 3.73 1.00
CA GLU A 307 31.22 3.21 -0.36
C GLU A 307 31.67 1.75 -0.47
N ALA A 308 32.63 1.33 0.36
CA ALA A 308 33.15 -0.03 0.39
C ALA A 308 32.26 -1.00 1.19
N ALA A 309 31.35 -0.49 2.03
CA ALA A 309 30.44 -1.29 2.85
C ALA A 309 29.18 -1.69 2.08
N VAL A 310 28.71 -0.83 1.16
CA VAL A 310 27.48 -1.05 0.37
C VAL A 310 27.68 -2.16 -0.67
N ASP A 311 26.78 -3.14 -0.71
CA ASP A 311 26.70 -4.07 -1.83
C ASP A 311 26.00 -3.40 -3.04
N TRP A 312 26.80 -2.70 -3.84
CA TRP A 312 26.30 -2.04 -5.05
C TRP A 312 25.68 -3.00 -6.07
N SER A 313 25.97 -4.31 -6.01
CA SER A 313 25.36 -5.30 -6.89
C SER A 313 23.91 -5.55 -6.50
N GLU A 314 23.62 -5.66 -5.20
CA GLU A 314 22.26 -5.77 -4.69
C GLU A 314 21.45 -4.50 -4.98
N VAL A 315 22.06 -3.33 -4.76
CA VAL A 315 21.46 -2.04 -5.13
C VAL A 315 21.16 -2.00 -6.63
N PHE A 316 22.10 -2.41 -7.50
CA PHE A 316 21.88 -2.47 -8.94
C PHE A 316 20.69 -3.35 -9.32
N THR A 317 20.64 -4.58 -8.82
CA THR A 317 19.56 -5.53 -9.09
C THR A 317 18.22 -4.93 -8.71
N SER A 318 18.09 -4.38 -7.50
CA SER A 318 16.83 -3.84 -7.05
C SER A 318 16.41 -2.58 -7.80
N VAL A 319 17.31 -1.60 -8.04
CA VAL A 319 16.92 -0.40 -8.78
C VAL A 319 16.58 -0.71 -10.25
N ALA A 320 17.23 -1.72 -10.85
CA ALA A 320 16.89 -2.19 -12.19
C ALA A 320 15.50 -2.85 -12.24
N GLN A 321 15.15 -3.66 -11.23
CA GLN A 321 13.81 -4.27 -11.09
C GLN A 321 12.70 -3.23 -10.96
N HIS A 322 12.99 -2.09 -10.34
CA HIS A 322 12.04 -0.99 -10.16
C HIS A 322 12.10 0.06 -11.27
N GLY A 323 12.80 -0.21 -12.37
CA GLY A 323 12.77 0.66 -13.56
C GLY A 323 13.54 1.98 -13.40
N ALA A 324 14.64 1.99 -12.64
CA ALA A 324 15.58 3.11 -12.59
C ALA A 324 16.01 3.56 -14.00
N ASP A 325 16.45 4.82 -14.16
CA ASP A 325 16.92 5.29 -15.45
C ASP A 325 18.30 4.70 -15.85
N LEU A 326 18.58 4.69 -17.17
CA LEU A 326 19.82 4.17 -17.73
C LEU A 326 21.08 4.87 -17.18
N ALA A 327 21.00 6.15 -16.83
CA ALA A 327 22.16 6.89 -16.33
C ALA A 327 22.55 6.41 -14.92
N LEU A 328 21.55 6.11 -14.07
CA LEU A 328 21.79 5.51 -12.75
C LEU A 328 22.41 4.11 -12.89
N LEU A 329 21.85 3.24 -13.73
CA LEU A 329 22.39 1.89 -13.93
C LEU A 329 23.84 1.90 -14.44
N ARG A 330 24.15 2.78 -15.40
CA ARG A 330 25.53 2.95 -15.89
C ARG A 330 26.46 3.46 -14.79
N ASN A 331 26.02 4.42 -13.99
CA ASN A 331 26.83 4.92 -12.88
C ASN A 331 27.18 3.81 -11.88
N LEU A 332 26.18 3.01 -11.48
CA LEU A 332 26.38 1.89 -10.56
C LEU A 332 27.35 0.84 -11.14
N HIS A 333 27.18 0.47 -12.41
CA HIS A 333 28.04 -0.53 -13.03
C HIS A 333 29.46 0.00 -13.29
N GLU A 334 29.60 1.16 -13.94
CA GLU A 334 30.88 1.66 -14.44
C GLU A 334 31.69 2.41 -13.37
N GLN A 335 31.04 3.13 -12.46
CA GLN A 335 31.72 3.94 -11.44
C GLN A 335 31.76 3.26 -10.07
N ARG A 336 30.72 2.51 -9.70
CA ARG A 336 30.65 1.81 -8.40
C ARG A 336 31.03 0.33 -8.48
N GLY A 337 31.24 -0.20 -9.69
CA GLY A 337 31.68 -1.58 -9.90
C GLY A 337 30.62 -2.64 -9.60
N ALA A 338 29.33 -2.26 -9.60
CA ALA A 338 28.23 -3.19 -9.38
C ALA A 338 28.24 -4.33 -10.40
N ALA A 339 27.95 -5.56 -9.93
CA ALA A 339 27.75 -6.69 -10.83
C ALA A 339 26.52 -6.45 -11.70
N PHE A 340 26.65 -6.73 -12.99
CA PHE A 340 25.60 -6.53 -13.96
C PHE A 340 24.60 -7.70 -13.93
N ASP A 341 23.33 -7.41 -13.64
CA ASP A 341 22.24 -8.38 -13.65
C ASP A 341 21.26 -8.10 -14.81
N PRO A 342 21.34 -8.85 -15.93
CA PRO A 342 20.44 -8.66 -17.07
C PRO A 342 19.01 -9.09 -16.77
N LYS A 343 18.80 -9.99 -15.79
CA LYS A 343 17.45 -10.45 -15.43
C LYS A 343 16.68 -9.31 -14.78
N ALA A 344 17.30 -8.62 -13.83
CA ALA A 344 16.74 -7.43 -13.19
C ALA A 344 16.38 -6.33 -14.20
N VAL A 345 17.24 -6.08 -15.19
CA VAL A 345 16.97 -5.12 -16.27
C VAL A 345 15.79 -5.57 -17.14
N ALA A 346 15.61 -6.88 -17.35
CA ALA A 346 14.45 -7.38 -18.09
C ALA A 346 13.14 -7.27 -17.29
N GLU A 347 13.21 -7.42 -15.98
CA GLU A 347 12.06 -7.31 -15.07
C GLU A 347 11.53 -5.87 -15.01
N GLY A 348 12.38 -4.85 -14.80
CA GLY A 348 11.93 -3.47 -14.62
C GLY A 348 12.30 -2.45 -15.69
N GLY A 349 13.26 -2.78 -16.56
CA GLY A 349 13.87 -1.81 -17.47
C GLY A 349 13.07 -1.49 -18.73
N SER A 350 13.57 -0.50 -19.47
CA SER A 350 13.10 -0.06 -20.78
C SER A 350 13.86 -0.73 -21.93
N GLU A 351 13.34 -0.60 -23.16
CA GLU A 351 14.01 -1.09 -24.38
C GLU A 351 15.45 -0.53 -24.51
N GLU A 352 15.68 0.73 -24.16
CA GLU A 352 17.02 1.35 -24.19
C GLU A 352 17.99 0.69 -23.19
N GLN A 353 17.49 0.31 -22.01
CA GLN A 353 18.30 -0.35 -20.99
C GLN A 353 18.63 -1.79 -21.38
N LEU A 354 17.70 -2.48 -22.05
CA LEU A 354 17.95 -3.80 -22.63
C LEU A 354 18.94 -3.76 -23.78
N GLU A 355 18.90 -2.73 -24.61
CA GLU A 355 19.89 -2.56 -25.67
C GLU A 355 21.29 -2.38 -25.09
N TRP A 356 21.43 -1.54 -24.08
CA TRP A 356 22.67 -1.39 -23.34
C TRP A 356 23.10 -2.70 -22.66
N ALA A 357 22.18 -3.40 -22.00
CA ALA A 357 22.40 -4.70 -21.38
C ALA A 357 22.93 -5.74 -22.38
N MET A 358 22.28 -5.87 -23.53
CA MET A 358 22.66 -6.83 -24.57
C MET A 358 24.02 -6.49 -25.19
N GLN A 359 24.38 -5.21 -25.31
CA GLN A 359 25.71 -4.80 -25.74
C GLN A 359 26.78 -5.22 -24.73
N LEU A 360 26.53 -5.06 -23.42
CA LEU A 360 27.46 -5.50 -22.37
C LEU A 360 27.68 -7.02 -22.36
N VAL A 361 26.62 -7.79 -22.60
CA VAL A 361 26.67 -9.26 -22.69
C VAL A 361 27.49 -9.73 -23.90
N GLN A 362 27.43 -8.98 -25.00
CA GLN A 362 28.13 -9.33 -26.24
C GLN A 362 29.61 -8.91 -26.27
N GLN A 363 30.07 -8.10 -25.31
CA GLN A 363 31.45 -7.65 -25.26
C GLN A 363 32.40 -8.75 -24.74
N PRO A 364 33.40 -9.17 -25.52
CA PRO A 364 34.38 -10.16 -25.07
C PRO A 364 35.28 -9.56 -23.99
N GLY A 365 35.16 -10.07 -22.75
CA GLY A 365 35.99 -9.66 -21.62
C GLY A 365 35.26 -8.93 -20.49
N SER A 366 33.94 -8.70 -20.60
CA SER A 366 33.14 -8.25 -19.45
C SER A 366 33.04 -9.40 -18.44
N GLY A 367 33.72 -9.24 -17.31
CA GLY A 367 33.75 -10.23 -16.24
C GLY A 367 32.34 -10.51 -15.72
N ARG A 368 32.04 -11.81 -15.52
CA ARG A 368 30.83 -12.35 -14.85
C ARG A 368 29.48 -11.82 -15.35
N VAL A 369 29.29 -11.73 -16.67
CA VAL A 369 27.92 -11.63 -17.19
C VAL A 369 27.22 -12.97 -16.97
N SER A 370 26.19 -12.98 -16.12
CA SER A 370 25.36 -14.15 -15.88
C SER A 370 24.79 -14.66 -17.21
N GLY A 371 24.93 -15.98 -17.44
CA GLY A 371 24.65 -16.66 -18.69
C GLY A 371 23.15 -16.82 -19.00
N TYR A 372 22.35 -15.80 -18.73
CA TYR A 372 20.91 -15.86 -18.98
C TYR A 372 20.61 -15.94 -20.47
N GLY A 373 19.82 -16.94 -20.85
CA GLY A 373 19.29 -17.04 -22.20
C GLY A 373 18.22 -15.97 -22.46
N GLN A 374 18.03 -15.57 -23.71
CA GLN A 374 16.94 -14.66 -24.11
C GLN A 374 15.55 -15.16 -23.66
N VAL A 375 15.35 -16.48 -23.59
CA VAL A 375 14.13 -17.12 -23.07
C VAL A 375 13.92 -16.82 -21.58
N GLU A 376 14.99 -16.91 -20.78
CA GLU A 376 14.90 -16.68 -19.33
C GLU A 376 14.62 -15.21 -19.04
N LEU A 377 15.21 -14.29 -19.82
CA LEU A 377 14.91 -12.86 -19.73
C LEU A 377 13.47 -12.55 -20.16
N PHE A 378 12.97 -13.24 -21.18
CA PHE A 378 11.58 -13.11 -21.62
C PHE A 378 10.60 -13.59 -20.56
N GLU A 379 10.86 -14.74 -19.94
CA GLU A 379 10.04 -15.27 -18.85
C GLU A 379 10.06 -14.33 -17.63
N ALA A 380 11.24 -13.82 -17.24
CA ALA A 380 11.36 -12.85 -16.16
C ALA A 380 10.57 -11.56 -16.42
N ALA A 381 10.65 -11.02 -17.64
CA ALA A 381 9.88 -9.84 -18.03
C ALA A 381 8.36 -10.08 -17.99
N LEU A 382 7.89 -11.28 -18.37
CA LEU A 382 6.47 -11.62 -18.28
C LEU A 382 5.99 -11.80 -16.85
N GLU A 383 6.82 -12.41 -15.99
CA GLU A 383 6.54 -12.58 -14.56
C GLU A 383 6.46 -11.22 -13.84
N ALA A 384 7.37 -10.29 -14.16
CA ALA A 384 7.35 -8.92 -13.64
C ALA A 384 6.24 -8.04 -14.24
N GLY A 385 5.58 -8.49 -15.32
CA GLY A 385 4.56 -7.70 -16.03
C GLY A 385 5.13 -6.63 -16.95
N ASN A 386 6.42 -6.65 -17.26
CA ASN A 386 7.08 -5.75 -18.20
C ASN A 386 6.90 -6.23 -19.65
N TRP A 387 5.68 -6.04 -20.16
CA TRP A 387 5.29 -6.52 -21.48
C TRP A 387 6.01 -5.80 -22.63
N ALA A 388 6.50 -4.58 -22.41
CA ALA A 388 7.27 -3.84 -23.40
C ALA A 388 8.61 -4.55 -23.65
N THR A 389 9.32 -4.90 -22.57
CA THR A 389 10.53 -5.72 -22.63
C THR A 389 10.27 -7.09 -23.24
N ALA A 390 9.20 -7.77 -22.83
CA ALA A 390 8.87 -9.09 -23.37
C ALA A 390 8.63 -9.03 -24.88
N ASP A 391 7.89 -8.02 -25.36
CA ASP A 391 7.66 -7.80 -26.79
C ASP A 391 8.95 -7.45 -27.55
N TRP A 392 9.82 -6.62 -26.97
CA TRP A 392 11.12 -6.29 -27.55
C TRP A 392 12.02 -7.54 -27.70
N LEU A 393 12.08 -8.38 -26.66
CA LEU A 393 12.81 -9.66 -26.68
C LEU A 393 12.20 -10.61 -27.72
N TYR A 394 10.87 -10.66 -27.82
CA TYR A 394 10.16 -11.47 -28.81
C TYR A 394 10.50 -11.03 -30.24
N ARG A 395 10.46 -9.73 -30.54
CA ARG A 395 10.76 -9.17 -31.87
C ARG A 395 12.20 -9.42 -32.34
N ARG A 396 13.15 -9.57 -31.41
CA ARG A 396 14.55 -9.93 -31.73
C ARG A 396 14.80 -11.45 -31.85
N GLY A 397 13.76 -12.26 -31.64
CA GLY A 397 13.79 -13.72 -31.73
C GLY A 397 14.14 -14.36 -30.39
N LEU A 398 13.15 -14.94 -29.72
CA LEU A 398 13.24 -15.55 -28.36
C LEU A 398 14.37 -16.57 -28.19
N LEU A 399 14.69 -17.29 -29.27
CA LEU A 399 15.56 -18.47 -29.26
C LEU A 399 16.82 -18.26 -30.13
N GLY A 400 17.04 -17.03 -30.61
CA GLY A 400 18.19 -16.66 -31.42
C GLY A 400 18.16 -17.15 -32.89
N PRO A 401 19.19 -16.77 -33.67
CA PRO A 401 19.30 -17.12 -35.08
C PRO A 401 19.53 -18.63 -35.26
N GLY A 402 18.50 -19.33 -35.74
CA GLY A 402 18.54 -20.79 -35.97
C GLY A 402 17.33 -21.54 -35.41
N CYS A 403 16.50 -20.88 -34.62
CA CYS A 403 15.27 -21.46 -34.13
C CYS A 403 14.21 -21.59 -35.22
N THR A 404 13.51 -22.72 -35.24
CA THR A 404 12.35 -22.89 -36.12
C THR A 404 11.11 -22.19 -35.53
N PRO A 405 10.19 -21.69 -36.36
CA PRO A 405 8.92 -21.12 -35.87
C PRO A 405 8.14 -22.11 -34.98
N GLN A 406 8.31 -23.42 -35.20
CA GLN A 406 7.65 -24.45 -34.42
C GLN A 406 8.20 -24.56 -32.99
N GLN A 407 9.50 -24.35 -32.79
CA GLN A 407 10.11 -24.33 -31.46
C GLN A 407 9.70 -23.08 -30.68
N GLU A 408 9.66 -21.90 -31.32
CA GLU A 408 9.13 -20.67 -30.71
C GLU A 408 7.69 -20.84 -30.25
N GLN A 409 6.84 -21.42 -31.11
CA GLN A 409 5.45 -21.71 -30.75
C GLN A 409 5.32 -22.71 -29.61
N TRP A 410 6.18 -23.73 -29.55
CA TRP A 410 6.21 -24.67 -28.44
C TRP A 410 6.55 -23.97 -27.12
N HIS A 411 7.52 -23.04 -27.13
CA HIS A 411 7.89 -22.25 -25.95
C HIS A 411 6.77 -21.31 -25.50
N LEU A 412 6.18 -20.53 -26.41
CA LEU A 412 5.04 -19.66 -26.08
C LEU A 412 3.89 -20.46 -25.47
N GLN A 413 3.57 -21.63 -26.04
CA GLN A 413 2.54 -22.52 -25.50
C GLN A 413 2.91 -23.12 -24.14
N ARG A 414 4.20 -23.32 -23.85
CA ARG A 414 4.68 -23.75 -22.52
C ARG A 414 4.43 -22.65 -21.50
N VAL A 415 4.99 -21.47 -21.74
CA VAL A 415 4.86 -20.30 -20.85
C VAL A 415 3.40 -19.96 -20.60
N PHE A 416 2.55 -19.98 -21.63
CA PHE A 416 1.12 -19.75 -21.48
C PHE A 416 0.47 -20.72 -20.49
N ARG A 417 0.82 -22.01 -20.52
CA ARG A 417 0.25 -22.98 -19.58
C ARG A 417 0.78 -22.79 -18.17
N ASP A 418 2.05 -22.45 -18.04
CA ASP A 418 2.69 -22.24 -16.74
C ASP A 418 2.08 -21.01 -16.04
N VAL A 419 1.92 -19.89 -16.76
CA VAL A 419 1.23 -18.68 -16.28
C VAL A 419 -0.24 -18.97 -15.94
N ALA A 420 -0.97 -19.70 -16.79
CA ALA A 420 -2.35 -20.10 -16.47
C ALA A 420 -2.43 -21.03 -15.24
N GLY A 421 -1.34 -21.76 -14.97
CA GLY A 421 -1.12 -22.61 -13.80
C GLY A 421 -1.09 -21.84 -12.49
N GLN A 422 -0.45 -20.67 -12.47
CA GLN A 422 -0.19 -19.83 -11.28
C GLN A 422 -1.45 -19.22 -10.64
N MET A 423 -2.59 -19.23 -11.34
CA MET A 423 -3.85 -18.67 -10.84
C MET A 423 -4.29 -19.34 -9.53
N GLY A 424 -4.31 -18.56 -8.44
CA GLY A 424 -4.72 -19.00 -7.11
C GLY A 424 -3.57 -19.50 -6.21
N ASP A 425 -2.33 -19.47 -6.69
CA ASP A 425 -1.13 -19.88 -5.93
C ASP A 425 -0.35 -18.69 -5.35
N SER A 426 -0.62 -17.45 -5.79
CA SER A 426 0.15 -16.26 -5.39
C SER A 426 -0.72 -15.03 -5.06
N SER A 427 -0.15 -14.04 -4.36
CA SER A 427 -0.78 -12.74 -4.13
C SER A 427 -1.00 -11.95 -5.43
N ASP A 428 -0.30 -12.29 -6.52
CA ASP A 428 -0.22 -11.52 -7.75
C ASP A 428 -1.07 -12.07 -8.92
N ASP A 429 -2.20 -12.69 -8.55
CA ASP A 429 -3.26 -13.14 -9.45
C ASP A 429 -3.74 -12.08 -10.47
N SER A 430 -3.47 -10.79 -10.19
CA SER A 430 -3.87 -9.66 -11.03
C SER A 430 -3.20 -9.66 -12.42
N ARG A 431 -1.98 -10.22 -12.52
CA ARG A 431 -1.15 -10.21 -13.74
C ARG A 431 -1.40 -11.39 -14.67
N VAL A 432 -1.96 -12.48 -14.17
CA VAL A 432 -2.14 -13.74 -14.93
C VAL A 432 -2.93 -13.52 -16.23
N VAL A 433 -4.14 -12.94 -16.15
CA VAL A 433 -4.99 -12.75 -17.35
C VAL A 433 -4.37 -11.77 -18.36
N PRO A 434 -3.85 -10.60 -17.95
CA PRO A 434 -3.09 -9.72 -18.84
C PRO A 434 -1.91 -10.41 -19.55
N THR A 435 -1.12 -11.21 -18.84
CA THR A 435 0.04 -11.92 -19.40
C THR A 435 -0.40 -12.98 -20.43
N LEU A 436 -1.44 -13.77 -20.13
CA LEU A 436 -2.02 -14.71 -21.10
C LEU A 436 -2.53 -13.99 -22.36
N TRP A 437 -3.20 -12.86 -22.17
CA TRP A 437 -3.68 -12.03 -23.26
C TRP A 437 -2.54 -11.49 -24.12
N HIS A 438 -1.43 -11.07 -23.49
CA HIS A 438 -0.25 -10.58 -24.18
C HIS A 438 0.37 -11.66 -25.07
N LEU A 439 0.62 -12.85 -24.51
CA LEU A 439 1.14 -14.01 -25.25
C LEU A 439 0.25 -14.38 -26.45
N TYR A 440 -1.07 -14.37 -26.24
CA TYR A 440 -2.03 -14.70 -27.29
C TYR A 440 -2.02 -13.66 -28.42
N ARG A 441 -2.16 -12.38 -28.08
CA ARG A 441 -2.46 -11.33 -29.06
C ARG A 441 -1.22 -10.70 -29.70
N TRP A 442 -0.14 -10.55 -28.93
CA TRP A 442 1.06 -9.83 -29.34
C TRP A 442 2.18 -10.77 -29.75
N CYS A 443 2.37 -11.88 -29.04
CA CYS A 443 3.35 -12.91 -29.43
C CYS A 443 2.82 -13.91 -30.48
N ASN A 444 1.62 -13.67 -31.04
CA ASN A 444 0.99 -14.51 -32.07
C ASN A 444 1.01 -16.01 -31.74
N MET A 445 0.73 -16.36 -30.48
CA MET A 445 0.73 -17.75 -30.02
C MET A 445 -0.39 -18.55 -30.70
N GLN A 446 -0.04 -19.71 -31.23
CA GLN A 446 -0.99 -20.66 -31.81
C GLN A 446 -1.66 -21.49 -30.72
N TRP A 447 -2.98 -21.68 -30.86
CA TRP A 447 -3.75 -22.49 -29.93
C TRP A 447 -3.40 -23.97 -30.02
N SER A 448 -3.26 -24.59 -28.85
CA SER A 448 -3.22 -26.05 -28.68
C SER A 448 -4.34 -26.50 -27.75
N THR A 449 -4.70 -27.79 -27.84
CA THR A 449 -5.69 -28.39 -26.93
C THR A 449 -5.26 -28.26 -25.46
N LYS A 450 -3.95 -28.31 -25.19
CA LYS A 450 -3.39 -28.13 -23.84
C LYS A 450 -3.55 -26.69 -23.34
N CYS A 451 -3.25 -25.68 -24.17
CA CYS A 451 -3.42 -24.27 -23.81
C CYS A 451 -4.88 -23.92 -23.56
N ARG A 452 -5.79 -24.42 -24.40
CA ARG A 452 -7.24 -24.24 -24.24
C ARG A 452 -7.76 -24.84 -22.92
N ARG A 453 -7.30 -26.04 -22.55
CA ARG A 453 -7.61 -26.66 -21.25
C ARG A 453 -7.08 -25.81 -20.09
N ALA A 454 -5.82 -25.38 -20.14
CA ALA A 454 -5.22 -24.57 -19.08
C ALA A 454 -5.96 -23.23 -18.88
N LEU A 455 -6.37 -22.57 -19.98
CA LEU A 455 -7.17 -21.35 -19.91
C LEU A 455 -8.55 -21.60 -19.27
N GLN A 456 -9.20 -22.73 -19.57
CA GLN A 456 -10.47 -23.10 -18.97
C GLN A 456 -10.33 -23.34 -17.46
N GLU A 457 -9.27 -24.02 -17.03
CA GLU A 457 -8.97 -24.26 -15.61
C GLU A 457 -8.66 -22.95 -14.87
N CYS A 458 -7.88 -22.06 -15.48
CA CYS A 458 -7.62 -20.70 -14.99
C CYS A 458 -8.93 -19.91 -14.81
N ALA A 459 -9.82 -19.92 -15.80
CA ALA A 459 -11.12 -19.23 -15.74
C ALA A 459 -12.02 -19.76 -14.60
N VAL A 460 -12.04 -21.08 -14.39
CA VAL A 460 -12.81 -21.70 -13.30
C VAL A 460 -12.24 -21.30 -11.92
N ARG A 461 -10.91 -21.32 -11.76
CA ARG A 461 -10.25 -20.91 -10.50
C ARG A 461 -10.53 -19.44 -10.18
N ALA A 462 -10.37 -18.56 -11.17
CA ALA A 462 -10.63 -17.13 -10.99
C ALA A 462 -12.10 -16.81 -10.68
N ALA A 463 -13.05 -17.63 -11.16
CA ALA A 463 -14.47 -17.52 -10.81
C ALA A 463 -14.74 -17.96 -9.37
N HIS A 464 -14.09 -19.04 -8.91
CA HIS A 464 -14.25 -19.57 -7.56
C HIS A 464 -13.74 -18.58 -6.49
N LEU A 465 -12.66 -17.85 -6.79
CA LEU A 465 -12.09 -16.82 -5.91
C LEU A 465 -12.91 -15.51 -5.91
N GLY A 466 -14.02 -15.42 -6.65
CA GLY A 466 -14.80 -14.18 -6.77
C GLY A 466 -14.10 -13.05 -7.54
N ARG A 467 -12.88 -13.26 -8.04
CA ARG A 467 -12.05 -12.23 -8.68
C ARG A 467 -12.51 -11.89 -10.10
N LEU A 468 -13.17 -12.82 -10.80
CA LEU A 468 -13.82 -12.52 -12.10
C LEU A 468 -15.12 -11.69 -11.98
N ARG A 469 -15.57 -11.35 -10.77
CA ARG A 469 -16.76 -10.49 -10.59
C ARG A 469 -16.47 -8.99 -10.58
N VAL A 470 -15.21 -8.55 -10.47
CA VAL A 470 -14.91 -7.13 -10.15
C VAL A 470 -14.07 -6.38 -11.20
N VAL A 471 -13.38 -7.05 -12.14
CA VAL A 471 -12.72 -6.35 -13.27
C VAL A 471 -13.31 -6.83 -14.60
N SER A 472 -14.31 -6.10 -15.10
CA SER A 472 -15.08 -6.44 -16.32
C SER A 472 -14.21 -6.67 -17.57
N GLY A 473 -13.02 -6.07 -17.61
CA GLY A 473 -12.03 -6.24 -18.68
C GLY A 473 -11.41 -7.64 -18.76
N GLN A 474 -10.88 -8.16 -17.65
CA GLN A 474 -10.21 -9.47 -17.62
C GLN A 474 -11.20 -10.62 -17.93
N ALA A 475 -12.40 -10.57 -17.36
CA ALA A 475 -13.45 -11.55 -17.65
C ALA A 475 -13.91 -11.51 -19.12
N ARG A 476 -13.80 -10.36 -19.79
CA ARG A 476 -14.05 -10.24 -21.24
C ARG A 476 -12.90 -10.85 -22.04
N GLN A 477 -11.65 -10.50 -21.70
CA GLN A 477 -10.45 -11.04 -22.34
C GLN A 477 -10.41 -12.58 -22.30
N THR A 478 -10.67 -13.18 -21.13
CA THR A 478 -10.70 -14.64 -20.97
C THR A 478 -11.77 -15.30 -21.85
N ARG A 479 -12.97 -14.71 -21.95
CA ARG A 479 -14.04 -15.22 -22.81
C ARG A 479 -13.71 -15.11 -24.30
N GLU A 480 -13.08 -14.02 -24.71
CA GLU A 480 -12.62 -13.82 -26.09
C GLU A 480 -11.54 -14.85 -26.44
N MET A 481 -10.52 -15.03 -25.58
CA MET A 481 -9.50 -16.07 -25.78
C MET A 481 -10.09 -17.48 -25.87
N LEU A 482 -11.04 -17.84 -25.01
CA LEU A 482 -11.71 -19.15 -25.07
C LEU A 482 -12.47 -19.35 -26.39
N ARG A 483 -13.19 -18.32 -26.85
CA ARG A 483 -13.91 -18.36 -28.13
C ARG A 483 -12.96 -18.53 -29.31
N ASP A 484 -11.85 -17.79 -29.31
CA ASP A 484 -10.87 -17.85 -30.38
C ASP A 484 -10.10 -19.18 -30.37
N ALA A 485 -9.83 -19.74 -29.19
CA ALA A 485 -9.26 -21.07 -29.04
C ALA A 485 -10.17 -22.16 -29.61
N ASP A 486 -11.47 -22.11 -29.31
CA ASP A 486 -12.45 -23.06 -29.83
C ASP A 486 -12.57 -22.96 -31.36
N ALA A 487 -12.58 -21.73 -31.91
CA ALA A 487 -12.62 -21.51 -33.36
C ALA A 487 -11.35 -22.04 -34.06
N ALA A 488 -10.16 -21.77 -33.52
CA ALA A 488 -8.90 -22.24 -34.09
C ALA A 488 -8.79 -23.77 -34.09
N LEU A 489 -9.21 -24.42 -32.99
CA LEU A 489 -9.16 -25.88 -32.87
C LEU A 489 -10.22 -26.58 -33.75
N ALA A 490 -11.37 -25.96 -34.01
CA ALA A 490 -12.41 -26.52 -34.87
C ALA A 490 -12.03 -26.54 -36.36
N VAL A 491 -11.27 -25.54 -36.83
CA VAL A 491 -10.88 -25.41 -38.24
C VAL A 491 -9.68 -26.30 -38.60
N GLY A 492 -9.02 -26.91 -37.61
CA GLY A 492 -7.76 -27.66 -37.83
C GLY A 492 -6.62 -26.77 -38.34
N ARG A 493 -6.81 -25.45 -38.36
CA ARG A 493 -5.79 -24.45 -38.71
C ARG A 493 -5.23 -23.85 -37.42
N CYS A 494 -3.98 -24.15 -37.13
CA CYS A 494 -3.17 -23.44 -36.14
C CYS A 494 -2.79 -22.01 -36.62
N GLY A 495 -3.70 -21.26 -37.24
CA GLY A 495 -3.43 -19.95 -37.83
C GLY A 495 -3.75 -18.80 -36.88
N GLY A 496 -2.76 -17.98 -36.56
CA GLY A 496 -2.83 -16.82 -35.67
C GLY A 496 -3.85 -15.74 -36.07
N GLY A 497 -4.28 -14.96 -35.07
CA GLY A 497 -5.31 -13.93 -35.21
C GLY A 497 -4.92 -12.88 -36.25
N ALA A 498 -5.71 -12.79 -37.32
CA ALA A 498 -5.57 -11.73 -38.31
C ALA A 498 -5.81 -10.37 -37.64
N ARG A 499 -4.79 -9.52 -37.69
CA ARG A 499 -4.84 -8.10 -37.35
C ARG A 499 -5.99 -7.46 -38.15
N ARG A 500 -7.11 -7.13 -37.49
CA ARG A 500 -8.19 -6.34 -38.10
C ARG A 500 -7.69 -4.90 -38.25
N GLU A 501 -7.06 -4.59 -39.38
CA GLU A 501 -6.98 -3.22 -39.86
C GLU A 501 -8.38 -2.81 -40.35
N SER A 502 -8.87 -1.68 -39.86
CA SER A 502 -10.17 -1.12 -40.22
C SER A 502 -10.10 -0.57 -41.65
N VAL A 503 -10.68 -1.30 -42.60
CA VAL A 503 -11.03 -0.75 -43.91
C VAL A 503 -12.40 -0.11 -43.78
N VAL A 504 -12.43 1.23 -43.84
CA VAL A 504 -13.64 2.02 -44.06
C VAL A 504 -14.02 1.81 -45.52
N SER A 505 -15.12 1.11 -45.77
CA SER A 505 -15.70 0.95 -47.10
C SER A 505 -16.42 2.23 -47.50
N GLU A 506 -15.98 2.85 -48.60
CA GLU A 506 -16.78 3.81 -49.36
C GLU A 506 -17.98 3.07 -49.97
N GLU A 507 -19.18 3.58 -49.71
CA GLU A 507 -20.43 3.10 -50.29
C GLU A 507 -20.53 3.54 -51.76
N GLU A 508 -20.45 2.57 -52.68
CA GLU A 508 -21.03 2.70 -54.01
C GLU A 508 -22.55 2.53 -53.91
N GLY A 509 -23.27 3.65 -54.00
CA GLY A 509 -24.70 3.68 -54.26
C GLY A 509 -24.97 3.72 -55.76
N SER A 510 -25.41 2.59 -56.30
CA SER A 510 -26.06 2.46 -57.61
C SER A 510 -27.56 2.76 -57.51
N GLU A 511 -28.15 3.16 -58.65
CA GLU A 511 -29.57 3.38 -59.01
C GLU A 511 -29.84 4.86 -59.32
N GLU A 512 -30.51 5.28 -60.40
CA GLU A 512 -31.13 4.62 -61.55
C GLU A 512 -31.36 5.73 -62.60
N SER A 513 -31.18 5.37 -63.88
CA SER A 513 -32.03 5.60 -65.06
C SER A 513 -32.97 6.82 -65.19
N GLU A 514 -33.13 7.21 -66.47
CA GLU A 514 -34.21 7.97 -67.12
C GLU A 514 -34.01 9.50 -67.21
N GLU A 515 -33.56 9.96 -68.39
CA GLU A 515 -34.39 10.47 -69.50
C GLU A 515 -35.01 11.84 -69.18
N SER A 516 -34.61 12.87 -69.93
CA SER A 516 -35.49 13.82 -70.62
C SER A 516 -34.68 15.00 -71.18
N GLU A 517 -35.21 15.54 -72.26
CA GLU A 517 -34.65 16.51 -73.19
C GLU A 517 -34.50 17.95 -72.65
N GLU A 518 -33.78 18.73 -73.45
CA GLU A 518 -33.59 20.20 -73.50
C GLU A 518 -32.46 20.85 -72.68
#